data_AF-A0A9E2Y5K9-F1
#
_entry.id   AF-A0A9E2Y5K9-F1
#
_cell.length_a   1.000
_cell.length_b   1.000
_cell.length_c   1.000
_cell.angle_alpha   90.00
_cell.angle_beta   90.00
_cell.angle_gamma   90.00
#
_symmetry.space_group_name_H-M   'P 1'
#
loop_
_entity.id
_entity.type
_entity.pdbx_description
1 polymer ?
#
loop_
_entity_poly.entity_id
_entity_poly.type
_entity_poly.pdbx_seq_one_letter_code
_entity_poly.pdbx_strand_id
1 'polypeptide(L)'
;PDWNNDIITPQTQFFNDVSNGKLRSVSWITPTCANSDHAGCGSNTGPQWVASLVNAIGQSQYWDSTVIFIMWDDYGGWYDPEPPALKDYDGLGLRIPMLIVSPYAKQRFVSHVHYEHGSILRFIENLYGLPRLAATDRRAASPAKDCFDFSKPPRAFKVIPTVLGKEYFMHQPLDLRPPDTQ
;
A
#
# COMPACT_ATOMS: atom_id res chain seq x y z
N PRO A 1 -17.13 -14.37 -8.16
CA PRO A 1 -15.84 -13.89 -8.70
C PRO A 1 -14.91 -13.64 -7.51
N ASP A 2 -13.61 -13.91 -7.65
CA ASP A 2 -12.67 -13.99 -6.51
C ASP A 2 -12.59 -12.68 -5.70
N TRP A 3 -12.88 -11.54 -6.34
CA TRP A 3 -12.95 -10.24 -5.67
C TRP A 3 -13.94 -10.19 -4.49
N ASN A 4 -15.03 -10.96 -4.51
CA ASN A 4 -15.98 -11.00 -3.39
C ASN A 4 -15.41 -11.63 -2.12
N ASN A 5 -14.38 -12.47 -2.24
CA ASN A 5 -13.83 -13.25 -1.15
C ASN A 5 -12.46 -12.71 -0.68
N ASP A 6 -11.70 -12.12 -1.61
CA ASP A 6 -10.29 -11.81 -1.40
C ASP A 6 -9.97 -10.30 -1.42
N ILE A 7 -10.93 -9.45 -1.83
CA ILE A 7 -10.78 -7.99 -1.77
C ILE A 7 -11.58 -7.45 -0.58
N ILE A 8 -10.93 -6.62 0.24
CA ILE A 8 -11.58 -5.97 1.38
C ILE A 8 -12.54 -4.91 0.85
N THR A 9 -13.81 -5.29 0.71
CA THR A 9 -14.91 -4.40 0.33
C THR A 9 -16.07 -4.56 1.32
N PRO A 10 -16.56 -3.47 1.95
CA PRO A 10 -16.07 -2.10 1.81
C PRO A 10 -14.66 -1.93 2.41
N GLN A 11 -13.90 -0.96 1.92
CA GLN A 11 -12.54 -0.65 2.37
C GLN A 11 -12.44 -0.37 3.89
N THR A 12 -13.55 0.01 4.53
CA THR A 12 -13.66 0.20 5.98
C THR A 12 -13.62 -1.10 6.79
N GLN A 13 -13.88 -2.26 6.16
CA GLN A 13 -13.77 -3.57 6.80
C GLN A 13 -12.36 -3.81 7.37
N PHE A 14 -11.33 -3.22 6.76
CA PHE A 14 -9.97 -3.24 7.28
C PHE A 14 -9.88 -2.79 8.75
N PHE A 15 -10.56 -1.69 9.13
CA PHE A 15 -10.49 -1.22 10.51
C PHE A 15 -11.15 -2.19 11.49
N ASN A 16 -12.23 -2.86 11.07
CA ASN A 16 -12.87 -3.90 11.86
C ASN A 16 -11.93 -5.10 12.04
N ASP A 17 -11.25 -5.52 10.98
CA ASP A 17 -10.31 -6.64 11.04
C ASP A 17 -9.12 -6.35 11.96
N VAL A 18 -8.57 -5.14 11.87
CA VAL A 18 -7.51 -4.69 12.78
C VAL A 18 -7.99 -4.69 14.24
N SER A 19 -9.16 -4.09 14.50
CA SER A 19 -9.68 -3.93 15.87
C SER A 19 -10.07 -5.27 16.51
N ASN A 20 -10.50 -6.24 15.71
CA ASN A 20 -10.98 -7.54 16.19
C ASN A 20 -9.93 -8.65 16.11
N GLY A 21 -8.68 -8.35 15.78
CA GLY A 21 -7.64 -9.39 15.69
C GLY A 21 -7.84 -10.36 14.51
N LYS A 22 -8.38 -9.88 13.38
CA LYS A 22 -8.69 -10.68 12.18
C LYS A 22 -7.97 -10.21 10.90
N LEU A 23 -6.95 -9.36 11.01
CA LEU A 23 -6.21 -8.88 9.86
C LEU A 23 -5.52 -10.06 9.15
N ARG A 24 -5.65 -10.13 7.83
CA ARG A 24 -5.06 -11.19 7.01
C ARG A 24 -3.55 -10.99 6.84
N SER A 25 -2.84 -12.07 6.51
CA SER A 25 -1.39 -12.06 6.27
C SER A 25 -0.97 -11.20 5.06
N VAL A 26 -1.88 -11.05 4.09
CA VAL A 26 -1.77 -10.10 2.98
C VAL A 26 -3.13 -9.41 2.84
N SER A 27 -3.14 -8.09 2.71
CA SER A 27 -4.36 -7.31 2.51
C SER A 27 -4.10 -6.23 1.48
N TRP A 28 -4.90 -6.20 0.42
CA TRP A 28 -4.92 -5.12 -0.56
C TRP A 28 -6.09 -4.20 -0.26
N ILE A 29 -5.82 -2.90 -0.15
CA ILE A 29 -6.82 -1.91 0.26
C ILE A 29 -6.78 -0.80 -0.78
N THR A 30 -7.92 -0.53 -1.40
CA THR A 30 -8.09 0.58 -2.33
C THR A 30 -8.97 1.64 -1.68
N PRO A 31 -8.65 2.94 -1.84
CA PRO A 31 -9.55 4.00 -1.41
C PRO A 31 -10.81 4.04 -2.29
N THR A 32 -11.83 4.75 -1.81
CA THR A 32 -12.89 5.24 -2.70
C THR A 32 -12.38 6.42 -3.52
N CYS A 33 -13.06 6.76 -4.62
CA CYS A 33 -12.77 7.97 -5.40
C CYS A 33 -12.60 9.20 -4.48
N ALA A 34 -13.54 9.44 -3.56
CA ALA A 34 -13.47 10.55 -2.61
C ALA A 34 -12.25 10.51 -1.66
N ASN A 35 -11.73 9.34 -1.33
CA ASN A 35 -10.56 9.19 -0.44
C ASN A 35 -9.28 8.84 -1.20
N SER A 36 -9.28 9.00 -2.52
CA SER A 36 -8.11 8.80 -3.38
C SER A 36 -7.48 10.14 -3.75
N ASP A 37 -6.30 10.09 -4.37
CA ASP A 37 -5.68 11.26 -5.00
C ASP A 37 -6.09 11.40 -6.48
N HIS A 38 -7.06 10.61 -6.96
CA HIS A 38 -7.48 10.62 -8.36
C HIS A 38 -8.09 11.98 -8.73
N ALA A 39 -7.67 12.51 -9.88
CA ALA A 39 -8.21 13.76 -10.41
C ALA A 39 -9.72 13.69 -10.63
N GLY A 40 -10.45 14.76 -10.31
CA GLY A 40 -11.89 14.85 -10.56
C GLY A 40 -12.79 14.21 -9.47
N CYS A 41 -12.22 13.54 -8.47
CA CYS A 41 -12.98 12.93 -7.36
C CYS A 41 -13.50 13.92 -6.31
N GLY A 42 -13.21 15.22 -6.44
CA GLY A 42 -13.88 16.30 -5.69
C GLY A 42 -13.55 16.39 -4.19
N SER A 43 -12.57 15.63 -3.71
CA SER A 43 -12.16 15.57 -2.30
C SER A 43 -10.63 15.53 -2.19
N ASN A 44 -10.11 15.93 -1.03
CA ASN A 44 -8.67 15.91 -0.70
C ASN A 44 -8.39 15.14 0.61
N THR A 45 -9.19 14.11 0.89
CA THR A 45 -9.08 13.30 2.11
C THR A 45 -8.06 12.17 1.99
N GLY A 46 -7.47 11.93 0.82
CA GLY A 46 -6.51 10.84 0.56
C GLY A 46 -5.38 10.72 1.59
N PRO A 47 -4.61 11.79 1.87
CA PRO A 47 -3.57 11.73 2.90
C PRO A 47 -4.10 11.39 4.30
N GLN A 48 -5.29 11.88 4.66
CA GLN A 48 -5.91 11.58 5.95
C GLN A 48 -6.41 10.13 6.03
N TRP A 49 -6.92 9.61 4.91
CA TRP A 49 -7.33 8.22 4.76
C TRP A 49 -6.14 7.29 4.98
N VAL A 50 -5.04 7.50 4.25
CA VAL A 50 -3.80 6.73 4.41
C VAL A 50 -3.26 6.83 5.84
N ALA A 51 -3.21 8.04 6.42
CA ALA A 51 -2.76 8.23 7.80
C ALA A 51 -3.63 7.45 8.81
N SER A 52 -4.96 7.39 8.59
CA SER A 52 -5.86 6.64 9.45
C SER A 52 -5.63 5.12 9.39
N LEU A 53 -5.32 4.56 8.22
CA LEU A 53 -4.98 3.14 8.06
C LEU A 53 -3.66 2.81 8.76
N VAL A 54 -2.65 3.64 8.56
CA VAL A 54 -1.33 3.47 9.22
C VAL A 54 -1.46 3.60 10.73
N ASN A 55 -2.23 4.58 11.22
CA ASN A 55 -2.52 4.74 12.64
C ASN A 55 -3.28 3.55 13.24
N ALA A 56 -4.20 2.94 12.48
CA ALA A 56 -4.92 1.76 12.94
C ALA A 56 -3.97 0.58 13.16
N ILE A 57 -3.06 0.31 12.22
CA ILE A 57 -2.03 -0.73 12.39
C ILE A 57 -1.08 -0.38 13.51
N GLY A 58 -0.53 0.84 13.50
CA GLY A 58 0.50 1.29 14.43
C GLY A 58 0.06 1.31 15.90
N GLN A 59 -1.23 1.45 16.16
CA GLN A 59 -1.80 1.40 17.51
C GLN A 59 -2.36 0.02 17.89
N SER A 60 -2.23 -0.98 17.02
CA SER A 60 -2.74 -2.33 17.23
C SER A 60 -1.63 -3.32 17.56
N GLN A 61 -2.03 -4.55 17.91
CA GLN A 61 -1.13 -5.68 18.09
C GLN A 61 -0.31 -6.06 16.83
N TYR A 62 -0.67 -5.54 15.65
CA TYR A 62 -0.01 -5.87 14.39
C TYR A 62 1.23 -5.05 14.08
N TRP A 63 1.45 -3.93 14.77
CA TRP A 63 2.51 -2.98 14.41
C TRP A 63 3.87 -3.65 14.27
N ASP A 64 4.26 -4.46 15.27
CA ASP A 64 5.57 -5.10 15.36
C ASP A 64 5.84 -6.17 14.29
N SER A 65 4.84 -6.54 13.51
CA SER A 65 4.92 -7.60 12.49
C SER A 65 4.39 -7.18 11.12
N THR A 66 4.16 -5.88 10.88
CA THR A 66 3.55 -5.40 9.63
C THR A 66 4.51 -4.58 8.77
N VAL A 67 4.37 -4.75 7.46
CA VAL A 67 4.89 -3.84 6.44
C VAL A 67 3.71 -3.26 5.67
N ILE A 68 3.65 -1.94 5.56
CA ILE A 68 2.64 -1.22 4.78
C ILE A 68 3.36 -0.61 3.58
N PHE A 69 2.92 -0.99 2.38
CA PHE A 69 3.31 -0.35 1.13
C PHE A 69 2.19 0.62 0.72
N ILE A 70 2.54 1.86 0.45
CA ILE A 70 1.63 2.89 -0.08
C ILE A 70 2.16 3.25 -1.46
N MET A 71 1.35 3.01 -2.49
CA MET A 71 1.71 3.28 -3.88
C MET A 71 0.48 3.69 -4.67
N TRP A 72 0.72 4.40 -5.75
CA TRP A 72 -0.31 4.78 -6.71
C TRP A 72 -0.42 3.68 -7.78
N ASP A 73 -1.57 3.55 -8.41
CA ASP A 73 -1.78 2.64 -9.53
C ASP A 73 -1.18 3.21 -10.82
N ASP A 74 -1.34 4.51 -11.06
CA ASP A 74 -0.75 5.23 -12.19
C ASP A 74 -0.18 6.62 -11.82
N TYR A 75 0.31 7.33 -12.84
CA TYR A 75 0.97 8.64 -12.73
C TYR A 75 0.00 9.84 -12.82
N GLY A 76 -1.29 9.57 -13.06
CA GLY A 76 -2.39 10.52 -13.07
C GLY A 76 -2.37 11.58 -14.17
N GLY A 77 -1.54 11.40 -15.21
CA GLY A 77 -1.41 12.39 -16.29
C GLY A 77 -0.39 13.50 -16.01
N TRP A 78 0.26 13.51 -14.85
CA TRP A 78 1.24 14.52 -14.48
C TRP A 78 2.63 14.27 -15.09
N TYR A 79 3.36 15.33 -15.37
CA TYR A 79 4.70 15.23 -15.96
C TYR A 79 5.70 14.62 -14.98
N ASP A 80 6.42 13.60 -15.43
CA ASP A 80 7.64 13.09 -14.80
C ASP A 80 8.82 13.27 -15.76
N PRO A 81 9.97 13.79 -15.31
CA PRO A 81 11.10 14.05 -16.19
C PRO A 81 11.91 12.80 -16.57
N GLU A 82 11.71 11.67 -15.89
CA GLU A 82 12.45 10.44 -16.19
C GLU A 82 11.72 9.65 -17.30
N PRO A 83 12.40 9.31 -18.40
CA PRO A 83 11.80 8.50 -19.44
C PRO A 83 11.45 7.09 -18.90
N PRO A 84 10.25 6.56 -19.22
CA PRO A 84 9.88 5.18 -18.90
C PRO A 84 10.92 4.17 -19.38
N ALA A 85 11.26 3.21 -18.52
CA ALA A 85 12.16 2.13 -18.89
C ALA A 85 11.44 1.10 -19.79
N LEU A 86 11.92 0.94 -21.02
CA LEU A 86 11.46 -0.09 -21.95
C LEU A 86 12.04 -1.45 -21.53
N LYS A 87 11.28 -2.23 -20.76
CA LYS A 87 11.71 -3.54 -20.21
C LYS A 87 11.05 -4.74 -20.87
N ASP A 88 9.89 -4.55 -21.48
CA ASP A 88 9.13 -5.54 -22.23
C ASP A 88 8.28 -4.80 -23.29
N TYR A 89 7.27 -5.48 -23.87
CA TYR A 89 6.43 -4.91 -24.93
C TYR A 89 5.73 -3.61 -24.50
N ASP A 90 5.32 -3.50 -23.22
CA ASP A 90 4.61 -2.34 -22.68
C ASP A 90 5.51 -1.41 -21.85
N GLY A 91 6.64 -1.92 -21.33
CA GLY A 91 7.56 -1.17 -20.48
C GLY A 91 7.03 -0.95 -19.05
N LEU A 92 7.81 -0.24 -18.22
CA LEU A 92 7.47 0.02 -16.80
C LEU A 92 6.60 1.26 -16.57
N GLY A 93 6.18 1.96 -17.63
CA GLY A 93 5.40 3.20 -17.52
C GLY A 93 6.17 4.37 -16.88
N LEU A 94 5.44 5.44 -16.57
CA LEU A 94 5.98 6.59 -15.83
C LEU A 94 6.12 6.26 -14.33
N ARG A 95 7.05 6.96 -13.66
CA ARG A 95 7.31 6.74 -12.25
C ARG A 95 6.14 7.17 -11.39
N ILE A 96 5.92 6.42 -10.32
CA ILE A 96 4.99 6.72 -9.23
C ILE A 96 5.74 6.76 -7.89
N PRO A 97 5.24 7.48 -6.88
CA PRO A 97 5.80 7.37 -5.54
C PRO A 97 5.50 5.98 -4.94
N MET A 98 6.41 5.49 -4.11
CA MET A 98 6.18 4.35 -3.23
C MET A 98 6.74 4.67 -1.85
N LEU A 99 5.90 4.54 -0.82
CA LEU A 99 6.29 4.68 0.57
C LEU A 99 6.22 3.32 1.27
N ILE A 100 7.16 3.11 2.20
CA ILE A 100 7.21 1.91 3.03
C ILE A 100 7.14 2.34 4.48
N VAL A 101 6.13 1.85 5.19
CA VAL A 101 5.94 2.09 6.63
C VAL A 101 6.02 0.77 7.36
N SER A 102 6.96 0.65 8.30
CA SER A 102 7.14 -0.54 9.14
C SER A 102 8.02 -0.20 10.34
N PRO A 103 7.90 -0.91 11.47
CA PRO A 103 8.91 -0.85 12.53
C PRO A 103 10.32 -1.24 12.05
N TYR A 104 10.44 -1.98 10.95
CA TYR A 104 11.72 -2.43 10.38
C TYR A 104 12.21 -1.62 9.18
N ALA A 105 11.40 -0.73 8.61
CA ALA A 105 11.81 0.09 7.47
C ALA A 105 12.99 1.01 7.86
N LYS A 106 13.94 1.29 6.97
CA LYS A 106 15.01 2.26 7.26
C LYS A 106 14.41 3.67 7.40
N GLN A 107 14.83 4.42 8.42
CA GLN A 107 14.33 5.78 8.66
C GLN A 107 15.10 6.79 7.83
N ARG A 108 14.40 7.83 7.33
CA ARG A 108 15.01 8.93 6.53
C ARG A 108 15.83 8.38 5.36
N PHE A 109 15.33 7.32 4.74
CA PHE A 109 16.02 6.59 3.70
C PHE A 109 15.21 6.67 2.41
N VAL A 110 15.90 7.01 1.32
CA VAL A 110 15.36 6.97 -0.04
C VAL A 110 16.14 5.90 -0.77
N SER A 111 15.45 4.85 -1.21
CA SER A 111 16.07 3.87 -2.09
C SER A 111 16.18 4.43 -3.50
N HIS A 112 17.29 4.12 -4.16
CA HIS A 112 17.50 4.40 -5.59
C HIS A 112 17.50 3.10 -6.42
N VAL A 113 17.09 1.99 -5.82
CA VAL A 113 16.85 0.74 -6.56
C VAL A 113 15.63 0.95 -7.47
N HIS A 114 15.72 0.48 -8.70
CA HIS A 114 14.60 0.52 -9.64
C HIS A 114 13.56 -0.52 -9.21
N TYR A 115 12.41 -0.04 -8.73
CA TYR A 115 11.25 -0.85 -8.37
C TYR A 115 10.11 -0.65 -9.39
N GLU A 116 9.22 -1.64 -9.44
CA GLU A 116 8.01 -1.68 -10.26
C GLU A 116 6.86 -2.30 -9.43
N HIS A 117 5.62 -2.30 -9.91
CA HIS A 117 4.50 -2.91 -9.14
C HIS A 117 4.76 -4.39 -8.79
N GLY A 118 5.42 -5.14 -9.68
CA GLY A 118 5.84 -6.52 -9.43
C GLY A 118 6.81 -6.70 -8.24
N SER A 119 7.46 -5.63 -7.78
CA SER A 119 8.34 -5.65 -6.62
C SER A 119 7.61 -6.00 -5.32
N ILE A 120 6.32 -5.67 -5.22
CA ILE A 120 5.49 -6.00 -4.06
C ILE A 120 5.15 -7.49 -4.07
N LEU A 121 4.75 -8.02 -5.23
CA LEU A 121 4.53 -9.46 -5.39
C LEU A 121 5.82 -10.23 -5.11
N ARG A 122 6.95 -9.78 -5.66
CA ARG A 122 8.29 -10.33 -5.39
C ARG A 122 8.63 -10.33 -3.90
N PHE A 123 8.28 -9.28 -3.17
CA PHE A 123 8.44 -9.22 -1.72
C PHE A 123 7.60 -10.25 -0.99
N ILE A 124 6.30 -10.34 -1.32
CA ILE A 124 5.36 -11.28 -0.71
C ILE A 124 5.82 -12.73 -0.95
N GLU A 125 6.19 -13.06 -2.18
CA GLU A 125 6.69 -14.39 -2.53
C GLU A 125 7.96 -14.74 -1.76
N ASN A 126 8.89 -13.79 -1.61
CA ASN A 126 10.09 -14.00 -0.79
C ASN A 126 9.73 -14.26 0.69
N LEU A 127 8.81 -13.46 1.23
CA LEU A 127 8.40 -13.51 2.63
C LEU A 127 7.77 -14.87 2.98
N TYR A 128 6.95 -15.41 2.08
CA TYR A 128 6.22 -16.67 2.28
C TYR A 128 6.87 -17.90 1.63
N GLY A 129 8.03 -17.75 0.98
CA GLY A 129 8.70 -18.84 0.28
C GLY A 129 7.92 -19.39 -0.92
N LEU A 130 7.15 -18.53 -1.61
CA LEU A 130 6.31 -18.91 -2.74
C LEU A 130 7.10 -18.89 -4.07
N PRO A 131 6.70 -19.72 -5.05
CA PRO A 131 7.25 -19.65 -6.40
C PRO A 131 6.83 -18.36 -7.11
N ARG A 132 7.59 -17.98 -8.15
CA ARG A 132 7.25 -16.85 -9.03
C ARG A 132 6.11 -17.22 -9.95
N LEU A 133 5.13 -16.33 -10.09
CA LEU A 133 3.98 -16.51 -10.97
C LEU A 133 4.33 -16.27 -12.44
N ALA A 134 5.09 -15.23 -12.76
CA ALA A 134 5.25 -14.77 -14.15
C ALA A 134 6.67 -14.25 -14.48
N ALA A 135 6.79 -13.38 -15.49
CA ALA A 135 8.05 -12.74 -15.86
C ALA A 135 8.34 -11.47 -15.04
N THR A 136 7.29 -10.73 -14.68
CA THR A 136 7.37 -9.46 -13.95
C THR A 136 7.95 -9.64 -12.54
N ASP A 137 7.39 -10.55 -11.74
CA ASP A 137 7.91 -10.88 -10.41
C ASP A 137 9.32 -11.51 -10.42
N ARG A 138 9.69 -12.21 -11.49
CA ARG A 138 11.04 -12.76 -11.70
C ARG A 138 12.07 -11.65 -11.84
N ARG A 139 11.78 -10.64 -12.65
CA ARG A 139 12.70 -9.52 -12.91
C ARG A 139 12.72 -8.50 -11.78
N ALA A 140 11.58 -8.29 -11.11
CA ALA A 140 11.42 -7.21 -10.16
C ALA A 140 12.41 -7.32 -9.00
N ALA A 141 12.87 -6.17 -8.51
CA ALA A 141 13.68 -6.10 -7.30
C ALA A 141 12.79 -6.23 -6.06
N SER A 142 13.26 -6.90 -5.01
CA SER A 142 12.53 -6.94 -3.74
C SER A 142 12.94 -5.79 -2.83
N PRO A 143 12.00 -4.99 -2.29
CA PRO A 143 12.28 -3.98 -1.26
C PRO A 143 12.98 -4.52 -0.02
N ALA A 144 12.87 -5.84 0.26
CA ALA A 144 13.61 -6.51 1.34
C ALA A 144 15.14 -6.32 1.23
N LYS A 145 15.66 -6.06 0.02
CA LYS A 145 17.10 -5.97 -0.25
C LYS A 145 17.76 -4.76 0.41
N ASP A 146 17.09 -3.62 0.46
CA ASP A 146 17.71 -2.37 0.93
C ASP A 146 16.78 -1.47 1.75
N CYS A 147 15.46 -1.67 1.74
CA CYS A 147 14.53 -0.79 2.45
C CYS A 147 14.35 -1.11 3.93
N PHE A 148 14.83 -2.27 4.41
CA PHE A 148 14.60 -2.74 5.78
C PHE A 148 15.90 -3.00 6.54
N ASP A 149 15.81 -2.97 7.87
CA ASP A 149 16.84 -3.38 8.82
C ASP A 149 16.21 -4.31 9.86
N PHE A 150 16.15 -5.61 9.54
CA PHE A 150 15.59 -6.65 10.40
C PHE A 150 16.54 -7.09 11.53
N SER A 151 17.76 -6.52 11.60
CA SER A 151 18.70 -6.83 12.69
C SER A 151 18.32 -6.13 14.01
N LYS A 152 17.40 -5.17 13.95
CA LYS A 152 16.95 -4.37 15.09
C LYS A 152 15.59 -4.82 15.59
N PRO A 153 15.30 -4.66 16.90
CA PRO A 153 13.95 -4.88 17.42
C PRO A 153 12.96 -3.90 16.77
N PRO A 154 11.65 -4.24 16.74
CA PRO A 154 10.65 -3.35 16.19
C PRO A 154 10.65 -2.01 16.92
N ARG A 155 10.65 -0.92 16.16
CA ARG A 155 10.58 0.44 16.74
C ARG A 155 9.16 0.72 17.22
N ALA A 156 9.02 1.40 18.35
CA ALA A 156 7.72 1.88 18.81
C ALA A 156 7.03 2.77 17.76
N PHE A 157 5.72 2.60 17.60
CA PHE A 157 4.93 3.41 16.68
C PHE A 157 4.82 4.86 17.17
N LYS A 158 4.87 5.80 16.22
CA LYS A 158 4.54 7.20 16.46
C LYS A 158 3.29 7.54 15.67
N VAL A 159 2.24 7.93 16.39
CA VAL A 159 0.96 8.34 15.78
C VAL A 159 1.19 9.48 14.79
N ILE A 160 0.63 9.32 13.60
CA ILE A 160 0.62 10.31 12.53
C ILE A 160 -0.52 11.29 12.85
N PRO A 161 -0.24 12.59 13.01
CA PRO A 161 -1.30 13.59 13.22
C PRO A 161 -2.28 13.59 12.04
N THR A 162 -3.58 13.49 12.33
CA THR A 162 -4.65 13.54 11.34
C THR A 162 -5.80 14.40 11.84
N VAL A 163 -6.48 15.09 10.93
CA VAL A 163 -7.75 15.79 11.22
C VAL A 163 -8.93 14.83 11.13
N LEU A 164 -8.87 13.86 10.22
CA LEU A 164 -9.92 12.86 10.00
C LEU A 164 -9.38 11.48 10.43
N GLY A 165 -9.85 11.01 11.58
CA GLY A 165 -9.47 9.71 12.12
C GLY A 165 -10.28 8.55 11.55
N LYS A 166 -9.96 7.32 11.98
CA LYS A 166 -10.69 6.09 11.67
C LYS A 166 -12.21 6.27 11.77
N GLU A 167 -12.69 6.89 12.86
CA GLU A 167 -14.12 7.07 13.10
C GLU A 167 -14.81 7.84 11.98
N TYR A 168 -14.19 8.90 11.44
CA TYR A 168 -14.79 9.66 10.33
C TYR A 168 -15.05 8.75 9.12
N PHE A 169 -14.05 7.96 8.73
CA PHE A 169 -14.17 7.10 7.55
C PHE A 169 -15.08 5.88 7.76
N MET A 170 -15.14 5.34 8.99
CA MET A 170 -16.08 4.27 9.34
C MET A 170 -17.55 4.67 9.18
N HIS A 171 -17.85 5.97 9.28
CA HIS A 171 -19.21 6.50 9.12
C HIS A 171 -19.51 6.99 7.70
N GLN A 172 -18.56 6.94 6.76
CA GLN A 172 -18.85 7.28 5.37
C GLN A 172 -19.75 6.22 4.72
N PRO A 173 -20.58 6.61 3.73
CA PRO A 173 -21.36 5.66 2.95
C PRO A 173 -20.46 4.59 2.33
N LEU A 174 -20.93 3.35 2.33
CA LEU A 174 -20.22 2.25 1.69
C LEU A 174 -20.18 2.48 0.18
N ASP A 175 -19.00 2.29 -0.41
CA ASP A 175 -18.87 2.15 -1.85
C ASP A 175 -18.68 0.67 -2.17
N LEU A 176 -19.69 0.09 -2.83
CA LEU A 176 -19.69 -1.32 -3.22
C LEU A 176 -19.41 -1.50 -4.71
N ARG A 177 -19.06 -0.42 -5.42
CA ARG A 177 -18.70 -0.51 -6.83
C ARG A 177 -17.32 -1.19 -6.97
N PRO A 178 -17.09 -1.92 -8.07
CA PRO A 178 -15.76 -2.42 -8.41
C PRO A 178 -14.73 -1.29 -8.34
N PRO A 179 -13.54 -1.51 -7.75
CA PRO A 179 -12.49 -0.48 -7.62
C PRO A 179 -12.24 0.33 -8.91
N ASP A 180 -12.20 -0.33 -10.07
CA ASP A 180 -11.95 0.31 -11.37
C ASP A 180 -13.14 1.17 -11.89
N THR A 181 -14.26 1.16 -11.18
CA THR A 181 -15.49 1.90 -11.53
C THR A 181 -15.96 2.82 -10.39
N GLN A 182 -15.13 2.96 -9.35
CA GLN A 182 -15.37 3.89 -8.25
C GLN A 182 -15.19 5.35 -8.68
#